data_AF-A0A9R1Q437-F1
#
_entry.id   AF-A0A9R1Q437-F1
#
_cell.length_a   1.000
_cell.length_b   1.000
_cell.length_c   1.000
_cell.angle_alpha   90.00
_cell.angle_beta   90.00
_cell.angle_gamma   90.00
#
_symmetry.space_group_name_H-M   'P 1'
#
loop_
_entity.id
_entity.type
_entity.pdbx_description
1 polymer ?
#
loop_
_entity_poly.entity_id
_entity_poly.type
_entity_poly.pdbx_seq_one_letter_code
_entity_poly.pdbx_strand_id
1 'polypeptide(L)'
;MDGIGGVGKTTLAQHICSHQRVRSHFKKIIWICVSDDFDVKRLTKEVIQSFTGKEATADNLDSLQHALSNHLSNKRLLIVLDDVWDDALKESGQCWKRFCAPFRSVQEGSAMLVTTRCPNVRDGVRTMEPVRLDGLDEDIFWNFFKLCAFGSEESNNDPDLEGIGKKNTS
;
A
#
# COMPACT_ATOMS: atom_id res chain seq x y z
N MET A 1 4.04 7.28 1.00
CA MET A 1 3.98 8.37 1.98
C MET A 1 5.28 8.39 2.76
N ASP A 2 5.92 9.55 2.85
CA ASP A 2 7.09 9.78 3.69
C ASP A 2 6.86 10.95 4.64
N GLY A 3 7.65 11.02 5.71
CA GLY A 3 7.54 12.05 6.73
C GLY A 3 8.18 11.62 8.06
N ILE A 4 8.41 12.57 8.96
CA ILE A 4 9.09 12.31 10.24
C ILE A 4 8.29 11.37 11.15
N GLY A 5 8.93 10.85 12.20
CA GLY A 5 8.25 10.06 13.22
C GLY A 5 7.11 10.85 13.88
N GLY A 6 5.95 10.22 14.11
CA GLY A 6 4.83 10.84 14.81
C GLY A 6 3.91 11.75 13.97
N VAL A 7 4.22 11.98 12.69
CA VAL A 7 3.43 12.90 11.83
C VAL A 7 2.08 12.35 11.33
N GLY A 8 1.71 11.12 11.71
CA GLY A 8 0.41 10.54 11.36
C GLY A 8 0.34 9.76 10.05
N LYS A 9 1.46 9.33 9.45
CA LYS A 9 1.47 8.48 8.22
C LYS A 9 0.60 7.23 8.35
N THR A 10 0.82 6.46 9.42
CA THR A 10 0.04 5.25 9.75
C THR A 10 -1.43 5.60 9.96
N THR A 11 -1.72 6.70 10.66
CA THR A 11 -3.09 7.19 10.88
C THR A 11 -3.79 7.55 9.57
N LEU A 12 -3.08 8.21 8.65
CA LEU A 12 -3.63 8.56 7.33
C LEU A 12 -3.92 7.30 6.52
N ALA A 13 -2.98 6.36 6.49
CA ALA A 13 -3.15 5.08 5.81
C ALA A 13 -4.35 4.29 6.38
N GLN A 14 -4.56 4.30 7.69
CA GLN A 14 -5.73 3.70 8.34
C GLN A 14 -7.04 4.36 7.91
N HIS A 15 -7.09 5.70 7.86
CA HIS A 15 -8.27 6.45 7.40
C HIS A 15 -8.61 6.14 5.93
N ILE A 16 -7.60 6.02 5.07
CA ILE A 16 -7.79 5.62 3.67
C ILE A 16 -8.40 4.22 3.62
N CYS A 17 -7.85 3.26 4.36
CA CYS A 17 -8.32 1.88 4.35
C CYS A 17 -9.73 1.72 4.93
N SER A 18 -10.14 2.58 5.86
CA SER A 18 -11.49 2.56 6.45
C SER A 18 -12.54 3.25 5.58
N HIS A 19 -12.13 4.16 4.69
CA HIS A 19 -13.03 4.95 3.87
C HIS A 19 -13.90 4.08 2.95
N GLN A 20 -15.21 4.31 2.98
CA GLN A 20 -16.20 3.46 2.29
C GLN A 20 -15.88 3.26 0.80
N ARG A 21 -15.48 4.33 0.10
CA ARG A 21 -15.14 4.25 -1.33
C ARG A 21 -13.92 3.38 -1.61
N VAL A 22 -12.89 3.45 -0.75
CA VAL A 22 -11.70 2.58 -0.87
C VAL A 22 -12.13 1.13 -0.67
N ARG A 23 -12.94 0.87 0.36
CA ARG A 23 -13.47 -0.48 0.63
C ARG A 23 -14.40 -1.01 -0.48
N SER A 24 -15.13 -0.13 -1.16
CA SER A 24 -15.96 -0.50 -2.31
C SER A 24 -15.13 -0.72 -3.58
N HIS A 25 -14.02 0.00 -3.74
CA HIS A 25 -13.15 -0.09 -4.91
C HIS A 25 -12.22 -1.31 -4.88
N PHE A 26 -11.62 -1.58 -3.72
CA PHE A 26 -10.68 -2.70 -3.54
C PHE A 26 -11.39 -3.91 -2.96
N LYS A 27 -11.33 -5.04 -3.68
CA LYS A 27 -11.94 -6.29 -3.23
C LYS A 27 -11.25 -6.85 -1.98
N LYS A 28 -9.96 -6.53 -1.81
CA LYS A 28 -9.18 -6.90 -0.63
C LYS A 28 -8.22 -5.76 -0.28
N ILE A 29 -8.18 -5.44 1.01
CA ILE A 29 -7.19 -4.54 1.62
C ILE A 29 -6.35 -5.41 2.54
N ILE A 30 -5.03 -5.39 2.36
CA ILE A 30 -4.06 -6.15 3.13
C ILE A 30 -3.15 -5.15 3.82
N TRP A 31 -2.98 -5.28 5.13
CA TRP A 31 -2.12 -4.41 5.92
C TRP A 31 -1.00 -5.24 6.54
N ILE A 32 0.25 -4.85 6.29
CA ILE A 32 1.43 -5.52 6.82
C ILE A 32 2.29 -4.49 7.52
N CYS A 33 2.61 -4.76 8.79
CA CYS A 33 3.59 -3.98 9.55
C CYS A 33 4.98 -4.57 9.29
N VAL A 34 5.90 -3.75 8.75
CA VAL A 34 7.24 -4.23 8.39
C VAL A 34 8.22 -4.14 9.55
N SER A 35 8.22 -3.01 10.27
CA SER A 35 8.93 -2.56 11.50
C SER A 35 10.23 -3.24 12.01
N ASP A 36 10.39 -4.55 11.87
CA ASP A 36 11.59 -5.30 12.30
C ASP A 36 12.56 -5.51 11.14
N ASP A 37 12.11 -6.22 10.09
CA ASP A 37 12.92 -6.58 8.94
C ASP A 37 12.10 -6.78 7.64
N PHE A 38 12.72 -6.50 6.50
CA PHE A 38 12.18 -6.75 5.17
C PHE A 38 12.52 -8.18 4.72
N ASP A 39 12.04 -9.18 5.48
CA ASP A 39 12.11 -10.59 5.07
C ASP A 39 11.04 -10.89 4.02
N VAL A 40 11.48 -11.00 2.76
CA VAL A 40 10.60 -11.27 1.61
C VAL A 40 9.75 -12.52 1.81
N LYS A 41 10.28 -13.58 2.42
CA LYS A 41 9.55 -14.83 2.65
C LYS A 41 8.50 -14.64 3.75
N ARG A 42 8.85 -14.02 4.88
CA ARG A 42 7.90 -13.69 5.96
C ARG A 42 6.75 -12.84 5.42
N LEU A 43 7.08 -11.73 4.76
CA LEU A 43 6.10 -10.81 4.18
C LEU A 43 5.21 -11.51 3.15
N THR A 44 5.77 -12.38 2.29
CA THR A 44 4.95 -13.17 1.34
C THR A 44 3.95 -14.08 2.06
N LYS A 45 4.37 -14.75 3.16
CA LYS A 45 3.46 -15.58 3.97
C LYS A 45 2.34 -14.74 4.62
N GLU A 46 2.65 -13.56 5.13
CA GLU A 46 1.67 -12.64 5.72
C GLU A 46 0.63 -12.15 4.71
N VAL A 47 1.05 -11.87 3.47
CA VAL A 47 0.12 -11.54 2.38
C VAL A 47 -0.81 -12.74 2.11
N ILE A 48 -0.27 -13.95 1.99
CA ILE A 48 -1.07 -15.16 1.76
C ILE A 48 -2.06 -15.39 2.91
N GLN A 49 -1.62 -15.24 4.15
CA GLN A 49 -2.47 -15.41 5.34
C GLN A 49 -3.58 -14.37 5.38
N SER A 50 -3.27 -13.10 5.13
CA SER A 50 -4.26 -12.03 5.05
C SER A 50 -5.28 -12.25 3.93
N PHE A 51 -4.82 -12.85 2.82
CA PHE A 51 -5.65 -13.12 1.67
C PHE A 51 -6.59 -14.32 1.89
N THR A 52 -6.03 -15.43 2.36
CA THR A 52 -6.70 -16.74 2.44
C THR A 52 -7.32 -17.04 3.80
N GLY A 53 -6.91 -16.33 4.85
CA GLY A 53 -7.24 -16.64 6.24
C GLY A 53 -6.50 -17.86 6.81
N LYS A 54 -5.52 -18.42 6.07
CA LYS A 54 -4.78 -19.61 6.45
C LYS A 54 -3.28 -19.37 6.34
N GLU A 55 -2.52 -19.97 7.24
CA GLU A 55 -1.07 -19.96 7.13
C GLU A 55 -0.61 -20.68 5.87
N ALA A 56 0.44 -20.16 5.24
CA ALA A 56 1.03 -20.77 4.07
C ALA A 56 1.78 -22.05 4.48
N THR A 57 1.47 -23.16 3.82
CA THR A 57 2.07 -24.47 4.12
C THR A 57 3.44 -24.66 3.46
N ALA A 58 3.72 -23.93 2.39
CA ALA A 58 5.01 -23.98 1.70
C ALA A 58 6.08 -23.20 2.48
N ASP A 59 7.32 -23.68 2.40
CA ASP A 59 8.46 -23.00 3.05
C ASP A 59 9.52 -22.48 2.08
N ASN A 60 9.47 -22.85 0.81
CA ASN A 60 10.34 -22.25 -0.21
C ASN A 60 9.67 -21.00 -0.83
N LEU A 61 10.46 -19.96 -1.09
CA LEU A 61 9.96 -18.68 -1.57
C LEU A 61 9.26 -18.80 -2.92
N ASP A 62 9.79 -19.60 -3.84
CA ASP A 62 9.24 -19.73 -5.20
C ASP A 62 7.81 -20.32 -5.18
N SER A 63 7.57 -21.34 -4.35
CA SER A 63 6.24 -21.92 -4.17
C SER A 63 5.28 -20.94 -3.50
N LEU A 64 5.76 -20.15 -2.52
CA LEU A 64 4.97 -19.10 -1.90
C LEU A 64 4.57 -18.03 -2.91
N GLN A 65 5.52 -17.57 -3.72
CA GLN A 65 5.28 -16.56 -4.75
C GLN A 65 4.36 -17.06 -5.86
N HIS A 66 4.49 -18.33 -6.26
CA HIS A 66 3.59 -18.96 -7.22
C HIS A 66 2.16 -19.08 -6.65
N ALA A 67 2.02 -19.56 -5.42
CA ALA A 67 0.72 -19.64 -4.73
C ALA A 67 0.08 -18.26 -4.59
N LEU A 68 0.86 -17.25 -4.17
CA LEU A 68 0.39 -15.88 -4.06
C LEU A 68 -0.08 -15.34 -5.42
N SER A 69 0.71 -15.51 -6.49
CA SER A 69 0.33 -15.06 -7.84
C SER A 69 -1.02 -15.63 -8.27
N ASN A 70 -1.26 -16.92 -8.00
CA ASN A 70 -2.54 -17.58 -8.29
C ASN A 70 -3.70 -16.95 -7.50
N HIS A 71 -3.50 -16.63 -6.23
CA HIS A 71 -4.50 -15.97 -5.39
C HIS A 71 -4.83 -14.53 -5.84
N LEU A 72 -3.83 -13.78 -6.30
CA LEU A 72 -3.96 -12.38 -6.70
C LEU A 72 -4.69 -12.18 -8.04
N SER A 73 -4.77 -13.21 -8.87
CA SER A 73 -5.43 -13.14 -10.19
C SER A 73 -6.86 -12.58 -10.12
N ASN A 74 -7.17 -11.68 -11.06
CA ASN A 74 -8.49 -11.08 -11.30
C ASN A 74 -9.13 -10.39 -10.09
N LYS A 75 -8.33 -9.79 -9.20
CA LYS A 75 -8.84 -9.01 -8.07
C LYS A 75 -8.10 -7.70 -7.96
N ARG A 76 -8.86 -6.64 -7.73
CA ARG A 76 -8.33 -5.33 -7.38
C ARG A 76 -7.95 -5.30 -5.90
N LEU A 77 -6.68 -5.05 -5.62
CA LEU A 77 -6.08 -5.20 -4.30
C LEU A 77 -5.46 -3.88 -3.85
N LEU A 78 -5.59 -3.57 -2.56
CA LEU A 78 -4.77 -2.55 -1.90
C LEU A 78 -3.87 -3.25 -0.90
N ILE A 79 -2.56 -3.06 -1.02
CA ILE A 79 -1.57 -3.57 -0.07
C ILE A 79 -0.94 -2.38 0.64
N VAL A 80 -1.03 -2.34 1.96
CA VAL A 80 -0.35 -1.36 2.79
C VAL A 80 0.86 -2.02 3.43
N LEU A 81 2.04 -1.48 3.13
CA LEU A 81 3.28 -1.79 3.84
C LEU A 81 3.58 -0.62 4.78
N ASP A 82 3.34 -0.84 6.07
CA ASP A 82 3.48 0.18 7.09
C ASP A 82 4.87 0.14 7.74
N ASP A 83 5.45 1.32 7.94
CA ASP A 83 6.76 1.58 8.55
C ASP A 83 7.88 0.77 7.89
N VAL A 84 8.08 0.95 6.57
CA VAL A 84 9.15 0.32 5.78
C VAL A 84 10.47 1.05 5.97
N TRP A 85 11.55 0.30 6.16
CA TRP A 85 12.92 0.80 6.39
C TRP A 85 13.86 0.47 5.23
N ASP A 86 15.10 0.96 5.30
CA ASP A 86 16.11 0.88 4.23
C ASP A 86 16.52 -0.55 3.86
N ASP A 87 16.23 -1.52 4.72
CA ASP A 87 16.45 -2.93 4.48
C ASP A 87 15.62 -3.49 3.31
N ALA A 88 14.50 -2.85 2.96
CA ALA A 88 13.78 -3.11 1.72
C ALA A 88 14.65 -2.92 0.47
N LEU A 89 15.66 -2.06 0.55
CA LEU A 89 16.59 -1.72 -0.53
C LEU A 89 17.92 -2.47 -0.46
N LYS A 90 18.07 -3.45 0.45
CA LYS A 90 19.22 -4.37 0.47
C LYS A 90 19.41 -5.05 -0.89
N GLU A 91 20.64 -5.54 -1.10
CA GLU A 91 21.03 -6.22 -2.35
C GLU A 91 20.77 -5.34 -3.59
N SER A 92 21.04 -4.04 -3.50
CA SER A 92 20.78 -3.08 -4.58
C SER A 92 19.30 -3.07 -5.03
N GLY A 93 18.38 -3.13 -4.06
CA GLY A 93 16.93 -3.15 -4.30
C GLY A 93 16.36 -4.51 -4.73
N GLN A 94 17.14 -5.58 -4.70
CA GLN A 94 16.63 -6.91 -5.08
C GLN A 94 15.62 -7.45 -4.08
N CYS A 95 15.74 -7.14 -2.79
CA CYS A 95 14.73 -7.50 -1.79
C CYS A 95 13.35 -6.95 -2.17
N TRP A 96 13.26 -5.64 -2.45
CA TRP A 96 12.05 -4.99 -2.94
C TRP A 96 11.52 -5.62 -4.24
N LYS A 97 12.38 -5.84 -5.24
CA LYS A 97 12.00 -6.43 -6.53
C LYS A 97 11.45 -7.84 -6.38
N ARG A 98 12.06 -8.66 -5.50
CA ARG A 98 11.62 -10.03 -5.20
C ARG A 98 10.26 -10.01 -4.50
N PHE A 99 10.07 -9.13 -3.51
CA PHE A 99 8.77 -8.96 -2.88
C PHE A 99 7.69 -8.54 -3.89
N CYS A 100 8.01 -7.62 -4.80
CA CYS A 100 7.07 -7.13 -5.81
C CYS A 100 6.72 -8.15 -6.90
N ALA A 101 7.50 -9.21 -7.09
CA ALA A 101 7.38 -10.12 -8.24
C ALA A 101 5.98 -10.75 -8.41
N PRO A 102 5.30 -11.25 -7.35
CA PRO A 102 3.96 -11.82 -7.45
C PRO A 102 2.88 -10.80 -7.85
N PHE A 103 3.13 -9.52 -7.62
CA PHE A 103 2.15 -8.46 -7.83
C PHE A 103 2.16 -7.90 -9.26
N ARG A 104 3.04 -8.36 -10.14
CA ARG A 104 3.12 -7.87 -11.53
C ARG A 104 1.91 -8.21 -12.39
N SER A 105 1.13 -9.21 -11.99
CA SER A 105 -0.05 -9.70 -12.73
C SER A 105 -1.37 -9.41 -11.99
N VAL A 106 -1.36 -8.46 -11.04
CA VAL A 106 -2.59 -8.03 -10.34
C VAL A 106 -3.53 -7.32 -11.31
N GLN A 107 -4.83 -7.27 -10.95
CA GLN A 107 -5.81 -6.55 -11.75
C GLN A 107 -5.48 -5.05 -11.81
N GLU A 108 -5.71 -4.42 -12.96
CA GLU A 108 -5.62 -2.98 -13.13
C GLU A 108 -6.46 -2.21 -12.09
N GLY A 109 -5.89 -1.12 -11.59
CA GLY A 109 -6.41 -0.35 -10.46
C GLY A 109 -6.03 -0.94 -9.09
N SER A 110 -5.22 -1.98 -9.02
CA SER A 110 -4.59 -2.39 -7.75
C SER A 110 -3.48 -1.40 -7.37
N ALA A 111 -3.26 -1.23 -6.07
CA ALA A 111 -2.29 -0.28 -5.55
C ALA A 111 -1.48 -0.86 -4.38
N MET A 112 -0.27 -0.34 -4.20
CA MET A 112 0.56 -0.59 -3.03
C MET A 112 0.87 0.75 -2.36
N LEU A 113 0.41 0.91 -1.12
CA LEU A 113 0.69 2.05 -0.27
C LEU A 113 1.85 1.70 0.66
N VAL A 114 2.94 2.47 0.56
CA VAL A 114 4.09 2.36 1.46
C VAL A 114 4.11 3.56 2.40
N THR A 115 4.21 3.33 3.70
CA THR A 115 4.57 4.38 4.67
C THR A 115 6.02 4.17 5.09
N THR A 116 6.80 5.25 5.13
CA THR A 116 8.21 5.20 5.53
C THR A 116 8.65 6.50 6.17
N ARG A 117 9.73 6.43 6.96
CA ARG A 117 10.46 7.60 7.47
C ARG A 117 11.76 7.83 6.67
N CYS A 118 12.11 6.87 5.82
CA CYS A 118 13.38 6.84 5.11
C CYS A 118 13.22 7.44 3.71
N PRO A 119 13.90 8.55 3.40
CA PRO A 119 13.90 9.12 2.05
C PRO A 119 14.43 8.14 1.01
N ASN A 120 15.41 7.30 1.37
CA ASN A 120 15.95 6.27 0.48
C ASN A 120 14.85 5.29 0.06
N VAL A 121 14.06 4.76 1.00
CA VAL A 121 12.90 3.91 0.71
C VAL A 121 11.94 4.61 -0.23
N ARG A 122 11.53 5.84 0.08
CA ARG A 122 10.65 6.64 -0.79
C ARG A 122 11.19 6.68 -2.21
N ASP A 123 12.45 7.06 -2.39
CA ASP A 123 13.03 7.26 -3.71
C ASP A 123 13.26 5.93 -4.45
N GLY A 124 13.53 4.85 -3.72
CA GLY A 124 13.78 3.51 -4.28
C GLY A 124 12.51 2.72 -4.64
N VAL A 125 11.37 3.01 -4.00
CA VAL A 125 10.12 2.25 -4.21
C VAL A 125 9.01 3.02 -4.90
N ARG A 126 9.10 4.35 -5.00
CA ARG A 126 8.05 5.18 -5.59
C ARG A 126 7.81 4.85 -7.06
N THR A 127 6.54 4.81 -7.44
CA THR A 127 6.07 4.70 -8.83
C THR A 127 5.28 5.93 -9.28
N MET A 128 4.98 6.83 -8.35
CA MET A 128 4.28 8.11 -8.53
C MET A 128 4.88 9.15 -7.58
N GLU A 129 4.43 10.40 -7.68
CA GLU A 129 4.87 11.44 -6.75
C GLU A 129 4.51 11.07 -5.30
N PRO A 130 5.48 11.11 -4.38
CA PRO A 130 5.24 10.71 -3.00
C PRO A 130 4.47 11.80 -2.26
N VAL A 131 3.48 11.38 -1.46
CA VAL A 131 2.86 12.27 -0.48
C VAL A 131 3.76 12.41 0.74
N ARG A 132 4.30 13.62 0.89
CA ARG A 132 5.04 14.07 2.07
C ARG A 132 4.06 14.57 3.11
N LEU A 133 4.18 14.02 4.31
CA LEU A 133 3.41 14.47 5.46
C LEU A 133 4.32 15.28 6.38
N ASP A 134 4.08 16.59 6.42
CA ASP A 134 4.64 17.55 7.38
C ASP A 134 3.61 17.94 8.47
N GLY A 135 2.46 17.29 8.46
CA GLY A 135 1.29 17.48 9.32
C GLY A 135 0.07 16.79 8.71
N LEU A 136 -1.04 16.67 9.45
CA LEU A 136 -2.31 16.16 8.90
C LEU A 136 -3.10 17.33 8.31
N ASP A 137 -3.06 17.47 6.99
CA ASP A 137 -3.91 18.38 6.22
C ASP A 137 -4.96 17.54 5.45
N GLU A 138 -6.24 17.92 5.51
CA GLU A 138 -7.34 17.22 4.85
C GLU A 138 -7.20 17.22 3.32
N ASP A 139 -6.59 18.27 2.76
CA ASP A 139 -6.34 18.35 1.32
C ASP A 139 -5.33 17.28 0.87
N ILE A 140 -4.37 16.94 1.74
CA ILE A 140 -3.41 15.87 1.51
C ILE A 140 -4.12 14.50 1.49
N PHE A 141 -5.09 14.26 2.37
CA PHE A 141 -5.90 13.05 2.35
C PHE A 141 -6.67 12.91 1.03
N TRP A 142 -7.33 14.00 0.60
CA TRP A 142 -8.19 13.97 -0.58
C TRP A 142 -7.41 13.79 -1.88
N ASN A 143 -6.30 14.52 -2.04
CA ASN A 143 -5.42 14.35 -3.19
C ASN A 143 -4.85 12.93 -3.23
N PHE A 144 -4.49 12.37 -2.07
CA PHE A 144 -4.01 11.01 -2.00
C PHE A 144 -5.08 9.95 -2.30
N PHE A 145 -6.32 10.17 -1.86
CA PHE A 145 -7.44 9.33 -2.24
C PHE A 145 -7.63 9.31 -3.76
N LYS A 146 -7.58 10.48 -4.42
CA LYS A 146 -7.71 10.57 -5.88
C LYS A 146 -6.59 9.80 -6.59
N LEU A 147 -5.35 9.99 -6.14
CA LEU A 147 -4.19 9.24 -6.61
C LEU A 147 -4.40 7.72 -6.49
N CYS A 148 -4.85 7.25 -5.32
CA CYS A 148 -5.05 5.82 -5.06
C CYS A 148 -6.24 5.20 -5.79
N ALA A 149 -7.33 5.93 -5.95
CA ALA A 149 -8.57 5.41 -6.53
C ALA A 149 -8.61 5.55 -8.06
N PHE A 150 -7.92 6.55 -8.62
CA PHE A 150 -8.06 6.93 -10.02
C PHE A 150 -6.73 7.04 -10.78
N GLY A 151 -5.58 6.93 -10.11
CA GLY A 151 -4.27 7.04 -10.74
C GLY A 151 -3.89 8.46 -11.18
N SER A 152 -4.71 9.47 -10.89
CA SER A 152 -4.41 10.88 -11.15
C SER A 152 -5.18 11.81 -10.21
N GLU A 153 -4.56 12.95 -9.89
CA GLU A 153 -5.20 14.05 -9.15
C GLU A 153 -6.29 14.78 -9.98
N GLU A 154 -6.18 14.68 -11.31
CA GLU A 154 -7.04 15.34 -12.31
C GLU A 154 -8.27 14.52 -12.73
N SER A 155 -8.48 13.34 -12.12
CA SER A 155 -9.65 12.54 -12.41
C SER A 155 -10.94 13.31 -12.11
N ASN A 156 -11.79 13.38 -13.14
CA ASN A 156 -12.96 14.25 -13.28
C ASN A 156 -13.66 14.56 -11.95
N ASN A 157 -13.83 15.85 -11.64
CA ASN A 157 -14.57 16.33 -10.47
C ASN A 157 -16.03 15.87 -10.57
N ASP A 158 -16.32 14.69 -10.05
CA ASP A 158 -17.68 14.32 -9.72
C ASP A 158 -18.10 15.19 -8.51
N PRO A 159 -19.09 16.07 -8.67
CA PRO A 159 -19.49 17.05 -7.66
C PRO A 159 -20.04 16.39 -6.38
N ASP A 160 -20.48 15.13 -6.44
CA ASP A 160 -20.83 14.35 -5.24
C ASP A 160 -19.59 13.88 -4.46
N LEU A 161 -18.38 14.00 -5.02
CA LEU A 161 -17.12 13.65 -4.37
C LEU A 161 -16.46 14.84 -3.65
N GLU A 162 -16.56 16.06 -4.19
CA GLU A 162 -16.03 17.28 -3.53
C GLU A 162 -16.72 17.59 -2.20
N GLY A 163 -18.01 17.22 -2.08
CA GLY A 163 -18.78 17.44 -0.86
C GLY A 163 -18.31 16.63 0.35
N ILE A 164 -17.48 15.59 0.16
CA ILE A 164 -17.11 14.64 1.23
C ILE A 164 -15.77 14.96 1.87
N GLY A 165 -14.82 15.51 1.12
CA GLY A 165 -13.58 16.06 1.69
C GLY A 165 -13.87 17.20 2.68
N LYS A 166 -14.99 17.92 2.50
CA LYS A 166 -15.40 19.06 3.33
C LYS A 166 -16.40 18.74 4.44
N LYS A 167 -16.98 17.52 4.51
CA LYS A 167 -18.15 17.23 5.39
C LYS A 167 -17.87 16.46 6.68
N ASN A 168 -16.63 16.09 6.99
CA ASN A 168 -16.31 15.48 8.29
C ASN A 168 -15.85 16.51 9.35
N THR A 169 -16.25 17.77 9.18
CA THR A 169 -16.12 18.83 10.19
C THR A 169 -17.50 19.16 10.75
N SER A 170 -17.88 18.49 11.83
CA SER A 170 -18.80 18.98 12.86
C SER A 170 -18.48 18.30 14.18
#